data_AF-A0A9D2K068-F1
#
_entry.id   AF-A0A9D2K068-F1
#
_cell.length_a   1.000
_cell.length_b   1.000
_cell.length_c   1.000
_cell.angle_alpha   90.00
_cell.angle_beta   90.00
_cell.angle_gamma   90.00
#
_symmetry.space_group_name_H-M   'P 1'
#
loop_
_entity.id
_entity.type
_entity.pdbx_description
1 polymer ?
#
loop_
_entity_poly.entity_id
_entity_poly.type
_entity_poly.pdbx_seq_one_letter_code
_entity_poly.pdbx_strand_id
1 'polypeptide(L)'
;MNWLDKLERKFGRYAISNLTVYLLAGYVIGEAIIYLMPDLLGWIVLEPALILRGQVWRIISWVLVPPTTRPISLLFLILLYYSLGTALERTWGAFRYNIYIFSGILFTVVAVFALYGILYAIYGMELPLSAVGLVSTNYITMSIFLAFAAIYPDMEVMLYFILPIKMKWMALVYVVMALYYFITGGIVNRVAIAASLLNFVIFFLSSRNIRRFGPREQARKARFKRQSRPHMTYANGARHRCAVCGRTELDDPNLEFRFCSKCKGNYEYCQDHLFTHEHVK
;
A
#
# COMPACT_ATOMS: atom_id res chain seq x y z
N MET A 1 5.75 -4.38 19.39
CA MET A 1 5.81 -4.71 17.95
C MET A 1 4.44 -5.16 17.53
N ASN A 2 3.87 -4.53 16.51
CA ASN A 2 2.55 -4.89 16.00
C ASN A 2 2.64 -6.29 15.34
N TRP A 3 1.54 -7.03 15.25
CA TRP A 3 1.52 -8.37 14.61
C TRP A 3 1.95 -8.28 13.13
N LEU A 4 1.54 -7.19 12.45
CA LEU A 4 2.00 -6.85 11.11
C LEU A 4 3.51 -6.72 11.01
N ASP A 5 4.19 -6.11 12.00
CA ASP A 5 5.65 -5.95 11.96
C ASP A 5 6.36 -7.31 12.07
N LYS A 6 5.79 -8.26 12.81
CA LYS A 6 6.33 -9.63 12.93
C LYS A 6 6.18 -10.39 11.62
N LEU A 7 5.01 -10.28 10.98
CA LEU A 7 4.76 -10.91 9.68
C LEU A 7 5.62 -10.29 8.59
N GLU A 8 5.78 -8.96 8.57
CA GLU A 8 6.62 -8.24 7.62
C GLU A 8 8.08 -8.70 7.74
N ARG A 9 8.58 -8.90 8.97
CA ARG A 9 9.92 -9.46 9.20
C ARG A 9 10.10 -10.87 8.62
N LYS A 10 9.07 -11.71 8.67
CA LYS A 10 9.16 -13.12 8.26
C LYS A 10 8.86 -13.32 6.77
N PHE A 11 7.87 -12.60 6.24
CA PHE A 11 7.30 -12.81 4.92
C PHE A 11 7.45 -11.61 3.98
N GLY A 12 8.06 -10.50 4.43
CA GLY A 12 8.23 -9.28 3.62
C GLY A 12 8.95 -9.50 2.28
N ARG A 13 9.79 -10.53 2.17
CA ARG A 13 10.48 -10.91 0.91
C ARG A 13 9.56 -11.46 -0.19
N TYR A 14 8.35 -11.90 0.17
CA TYR A 14 7.37 -12.44 -0.77
C TYR A 14 6.33 -11.39 -1.21
N ALA A 15 6.48 -10.14 -0.76
CA ALA A 15 5.59 -9.06 -1.18
C ALA A 15 5.74 -8.79 -2.68
N ILE A 16 4.62 -8.77 -3.41
CA ILE A 16 4.60 -8.44 -4.83
C ILE A 16 4.63 -6.92 -4.96
N SER A 17 5.69 -6.37 -5.53
CA SER A 17 5.78 -4.94 -5.84
C SER A 17 4.90 -4.60 -7.04
N ASN A 18 4.27 -3.42 -7.02
CA ASN A 18 3.35 -2.95 -8.05
C ASN A 18 2.10 -3.83 -8.20
N LEU A 19 1.57 -4.35 -7.08
CA LEU A 19 0.43 -5.26 -7.07
C LEU A 19 -0.79 -4.69 -7.83
N THR A 20 -1.02 -3.37 -7.69
CA THR A 20 -2.09 -2.66 -8.39
C THR A 20 -2.00 -2.85 -9.91
N VAL A 21 -0.79 -2.81 -10.49
CA VAL A 21 -0.59 -2.94 -11.94
C VAL A 21 -1.01 -4.32 -12.41
N TYR A 22 -0.67 -5.38 -11.67
CA TYR A 22 -1.09 -6.74 -12.00
C TYR A 22 -2.60 -6.91 -11.93
N LEU A 23 -3.27 -6.30 -10.94
CA LEU A 23 -4.74 -6.30 -10.86
C LEU A 23 -5.37 -5.60 -12.07
N LEU A 24 -4.86 -4.42 -12.44
CA LEU A 24 -5.38 -3.65 -13.56
C LEU A 24 -5.12 -4.34 -14.91
N ALA A 25 -3.95 -4.96 -15.08
CA ALA A 25 -3.68 -5.82 -16.23
C ALA A 25 -4.68 -6.99 -16.30
N GLY A 26 -5.00 -7.58 -15.14
CA GLY A 26 -6.05 -8.58 -15.01
C GLY A 26 -7.41 -8.08 -15.50
N TYR A 27 -7.80 -6.85 -15.17
CA TYR A 27 -9.06 -6.26 -15.66
C TYR A 27 -9.08 -6.06 -17.18
N VAL A 28 -7.96 -5.68 -17.79
CA VAL A 28 -7.85 -5.58 -19.26
C VAL A 28 -8.01 -6.96 -19.90
N ILE A 29 -7.38 -7.99 -19.32
CA ILE A 29 -7.54 -9.38 -19.78
C ILE A 29 -8.99 -9.84 -19.60
N GLY A 30 -9.62 -9.54 -18.47
CA GLY A 30 -11.02 -9.88 -18.21
C GLY A 30 -11.98 -9.22 -19.19
N GLU A 31 -11.76 -7.94 -19.51
CA GLU A 31 -12.52 -7.23 -20.54
C GLU A 31 -12.36 -7.88 -21.92
N ALA A 32 -11.12 -8.25 -22.29
CA ALA A 32 -10.88 -8.98 -23.53
C ALA A 32 -11.59 -10.34 -23.57
N ILE A 33 -11.63 -11.07 -22.44
CA ILE A 33 -12.39 -12.31 -22.32
C ILE A 33 -13.89 -12.06 -22.52
N ILE A 34 -14.45 -11.00 -21.93
CA ILE A 34 -15.87 -10.66 -22.09
C ILE A 34 -16.24 -10.49 -23.57
N TYR A 35 -15.39 -9.85 -24.36
CA TYR A 35 -15.66 -9.59 -25.78
C TYR A 35 -15.32 -10.75 -26.71
N LEU A 36 -14.22 -11.46 -26.46
CA LEU A 36 -13.69 -12.48 -27.37
C LEU A 36 -14.22 -13.88 -27.06
N MET A 37 -14.46 -14.19 -25.78
CA MET A 37 -14.80 -15.52 -25.29
C MET A 37 -15.82 -15.43 -24.14
N PRO A 38 -17.06 -14.99 -24.41
CA PRO A 38 -18.06 -14.77 -23.36
C PRO A 38 -18.38 -16.05 -22.58
N ASP A 39 -18.29 -17.23 -23.21
CA ASP A 39 -18.49 -18.52 -22.55
C ASP A 39 -17.47 -18.78 -21.42
N LEU A 40 -16.24 -18.24 -21.56
CA LEU A 40 -15.19 -18.36 -20.55
C LEU A 40 -15.52 -17.55 -19.28
N LEU A 41 -16.39 -16.53 -19.36
CA LEU A 41 -16.85 -15.80 -18.17
C LEU A 41 -17.50 -16.74 -17.16
N GLY A 42 -18.31 -17.66 -17.69
CA GLY A 42 -18.97 -18.69 -16.91
C GLY A 42 -17.99 -19.50 -16.06
N TRP A 43 -16.72 -19.63 -16.46
CA TRP A 43 -15.67 -20.39 -15.79
C TRP A 43 -14.82 -19.60 -14.79
N ILE A 44 -14.80 -18.27 -14.89
CA ILE A 44 -13.92 -17.42 -14.07
C ILE A 44 -14.63 -16.70 -12.93
N VAL A 45 -15.95 -16.52 -13.01
CA VAL A 45 -16.75 -15.85 -11.96
C VAL A 45 -16.79 -16.68 -10.67
N LEU A 46 -16.80 -16.02 -9.51
CA LEU A 46 -16.92 -16.70 -8.21
C LEU A 46 -18.34 -17.26 -8.06
N GLU A 47 -18.45 -18.58 -7.99
CA GLU A 47 -19.73 -19.27 -7.80
C GLU A 47 -19.54 -20.39 -6.78
N PRO A 48 -20.00 -20.23 -5.52
CA PRO A 48 -19.76 -21.18 -4.45
C PRO A 48 -20.21 -22.60 -4.77
N ALA A 49 -21.38 -22.75 -5.40
CA ALA A 49 -21.92 -24.06 -5.79
C ALA A 49 -20.94 -24.83 -6.69
N LEU A 50 -20.31 -24.14 -7.65
CA LEU A 50 -19.36 -24.76 -8.57
C LEU A 50 -17.99 -24.99 -7.94
N ILE A 51 -17.58 -24.16 -6.97
CA ILE A 51 -16.35 -24.37 -6.20
C ILE A 51 -16.48 -25.63 -5.34
N LEU A 52 -17.63 -25.84 -4.70
CA LEU A 52 -17.91 -27.06 -3.92
C LEU A 52 -17.92 -28.31 -4.81
N ARG A 53 -18.18 -28.16 -6.12
CA ARG A 53 -18.11 -29.23 -7.13
C ARG A 53 -16.72 -29.40 -7.76
N GLY A 54 -15.68 -28.76 -7.21
CA GLY A 54 -14.29 -28.96 -7.61
C GLY A 54 -13.68 -27.84 -8.46
N GLN A 55 -14.42 -26.78 -8.80
CA GLN A 55 -13.90 -25.66 -9.59
C GLN A 55 -13.15 -24.62 -8.73
N VAL A 56 -12.06 -25.06 -8.08
CA VAL A 56 -11.33 -24.28 -7.05
C VAL A 56 -10.64 -23.02 -7.58
N TRP A 57 -10.30 -22.97 -8.88
CA TRP A 57 -9.67 -21.79 -9.49
C TRP A 57 -10.54 -20.53 -9.41
N ARG A 58 -11.87 -20.70 -9.30
CA ARG A 58 -12.84 -19.61 -9.14
C ARG A 58 -12.61 -18.76 -7.92
N ILE A 59 -11.88 -19.24 -6.91
CA ILE A 59 -11.50 -18.48 -5.71
C ILE A 59 -10.58 -17.30 -6.06
N ILE A 60 -9.82 -17.39 -7.17
CA ILE A 60 -8.86 -16.37 -7.60
C ILE A 60 -9.24 -15.76 -8.96
N SER A 61 -9.72 -16.57 -9.91
CA SER A 61 -9.98 -16.09 -11.29
C SER A 61 -11.01 -14.97 -11.38
N TRP A 62 -11.93 -14.88 -10.42
CA TRP A 62 -12.96 -13.83 -10.39
C TRP A 62 -12.37 -12.42 -10.26
N VAL A 63 -11.15 -12.31 -9.72
CA VAL A 63 -10.42 -11.04 -9.61
C VAL A 63 -10.07 -10.47 -10.99
N LEU A 64 -10.08 -11.29 -12.04
CA LEU A 64 -9.87 -10.82 -13.42
C LEU A 64 -11.10 -10.10 -13.98
N VAL A 65 -12.30 -10.36 -13.45
CA VAL A 65 -13.54 -9.79 -13.97
C VAL A 65 -13.57 -8.30 -13.67
N PRO A 66 -13.59 -7.41 -14.68
CA PRO A 66 -13.58 -5.97 -14.45
C PRO A 66 -14.90 -5.52 -13.81
N PRO A 67 -14.88 -4.46 -12.98
CA PRO A 67 -16.09 -3.97 -12.31
C PRO A 67 -17.02 -3.19 -13.27
N THR A 68 -16.54 -2.87 -14.47
CA THR A 68 -17.29 -2.21 -15.53
C THR A 68 -16.96 -2.87 -16.86
N THR A 69 -17.97 -3.04 -17.70
CA THR A 69 -17.88 -3.61 -19.06
C THR A 69 -17.90 -2.54 -20.14
N ARG A 70 -17.81 -1.26 -19.75
CA ARG A 70 -17.76 -0.15 -20.70
C ARG A 70 -16.29 0.26 -20.87
N PRO A 71 -15.71 0.17 -22.08
CA PRO A 71 -14.27 0.38 -22.28
C PRO A 71 -13.81 1.78 -21.88
N ILE A 72 -14.64 2.81 -22.13
CA ILE A 72 -14.34 4.18 -21.70
C ILE A 72 -14.30 4.26 -20.16
N SER A 73 -15.30 3.70 -19.47
CA SER A 73 -15.32 3.67 -18.00
C SER A 73 -14.16 2.86 -17.42
N LEU A 74 -13.78 1.76 -18.09
CA LEU A 74 -12.64 0.93 -17.71
C LEU A 74 -11.33 1.72 -17.83
N LEU A 75 -11.14 2.50 -18.89
CA LEU A 75 -9.97 3.37 -19.06
C LEU A 75 -9.84 4.36 -17.89
N PHE A 76 -10.92 5.08 -17.57
CA PHE A 76 -10.94 6.00 -16.43
C PHE A 76 -10.64 5.29 -15.11
N LEU A 77 -11.19 4.08 -14.92
CA LEU A 77 -10.95 3.27 -13.75
C LEU A 77 -9.48 2.88 -13.64
N ILE A 78 -8.86 2.38 -14.72
CA ILE A 78 -7.44 2.01 -14.73
C ILE A 78 -6.57 3.21 -14.38
N LEU A 79 -6.81 4.37 -15.00
CA LEU A 79 -6.04 5.60 -14.74
C LEU A 79 -6.15 6.03 -13.27
N LEU A 80 -7.38 6.07 -12.73
CA LEU A 80 -7.63 6.47 -11.36
C LEU A 80 -6.99 5.48 -10.38
N TYR A 81 -7.31 4.18 -10.51
CA TYR A 81 -6.88 3.17 -9.55
C TYR A 81 -5.39 2.87 -9.63
N TYR A 82 -4.75 3.07 -10.79
CA TYR A 82 -3.30 3.03 -10.89
C TYR A 82 -2.67 4.11 -10.00
N SER A 83 -3.18 5.34 -10.06
CA SER A 83 -2.72 6.45 -9.23
C SER A 83 -2.97 6.19 -7.74
N LEU A 84 -4.20 5.82 -7.37
CA LEU A 84 -4.59 5.57 -5.98
C LEU A 84 -3.80 4.40 -5.37
N GLY A 85 -3.73 3.27 -6.09
CA GLY A 85 -3.06 2.06 -5.62
C GLY A 85 -1.56 2.22 -5.51
N THR A 86 -0.90 2.88 -6.47
CA THR A 86 0.54 3.16 -6.40
C THR A 86 0.88 4.09 -5.24
N ALA A 87 0.06 5.12 -5.00
CA ALA A 87 0.24 6.00 -3.85
C ALA A 87 0.08 5.24 -2.52
N LEU A 88 -0.95 4.40 -2.39
CA LEU A 88 -1.14 3.56 -1.20
C LEU A 88 0.03 2.60 -0.97
N GLU A 89 0.47 1.90 -2.02
CA GLU A 89 1.61 0.97 -1.93
C GLU A 89 2.89 1.69 -1.48
N ARG A 90 3.13 2.91 -1.95
CA ARG A 90 4.26 3.74 -1.51
C ARG A 90 4.12 4.18 -0.05
N THR A 91 2.91 4.51 0.42
CA THR A 91 2.69 4.94 1.82
C THR A 91 2.81 3.81 2.83
N TRP A 92 2.32 2.62 2.49
CA TRP A 92 2.26 1.48 3.40
C TRP A 92 3.42 0.51 3.22
N GLY A 93 4.11 0.56 2.08
CA GLY A 93 5.06 -0.45 1.66
C GLY A 93 4.37 -1.66 1.02
N ALA A 94 5.08 -2.33 0.10
CA ALA A 94 4.56 -3.44 -0.70
C ALA A 94 3.91 -4.53 0.16
N PHE A 95 4.56 -4.98 1.24
CA PHE A 95 4.06 -6.09 2.06
C PHE A 95 2.68 -5.81 2.69
N ARG A 96 2.49 -4.61 3.26
CA ARG A 96 1.24 -4.25 3.93
C ARG A 96 0.13 -4.03 2.92
N TYR A 97 0.45 -3.42 1.77
CA TYR A 97 -0.48 -3.28 0.66
C TYR A 97 -0.92 -4.65 0.12
N ASN A 98 -0.01 -5.61 0.00
CA ASN A 98 -0.34 -6.99 -0.37
C ASN A 98 -1.31 -7.62 0.63
N ILE A 99 -1.02 -7.54 1.94
CA ILE A 99 -1.93 -8.06 2.97
C ILE A 99 -3.32 -7.42 2.83
N TYR A 100 -3.40 -6.11 2.61
CA TYR A 100 -4.67 -5.40 2.47
C TYR A 100 -5.53 -5.88 1.30
N ILE A 101 -4.91 -6.08 0.14
CA ILE A 101 -5.60 -6.57 -1.06
C ILE A 101 -5.99 -8.04 -0.89
N PHE A 102 -5.07 -8.89 -0.43
CA PHE A 102 -5.35 -10.32 -0.24
C PHE A 102 -6.35 -10.58 0.88
N SER A 103 -6.34 -9.80 1.97
CA SER A 103 -7.38 -9.87 3.00
C SER A 103 -8.74 -9.45 2.44
N GLY A 104 -8.78 -8.43 1.58
CA GLY A 104 -10.00 -8.04 0.88
C GLY A 104 -10.57 -9.18 0.04
N ILE A 105 -9.73 -9.79 -0.81
CA ILE A 105 -10.11 -10.95 -1.64
C ILE A 105 -10.64 -12.08 -0.75
N LEU A 106 -9.93 -12.40 0.33
CA LEU A 106 -10.30 -13.48 1.25
C LEU A 106 -11.64 -13.19 1.96
N PHE A 107 -11.85 -11.97 2.45
CA PHE A 107 -13.12 -11.58 3.08
C PHE A 107 -14.28 -11.60 2.09
N THR A 108 -14.07 -11.20 0.83
CA THR A 108 -15.09 -11.33 -0.21
C THR A 108 -15.45 -12.79 -0.46
N VAL A 109 -14.45 -13.69 -0.58
CA VAL A 109 -14.71 -15.12 -0.74
C VAL A 109 -15.51 -15.66 0.44
N VAL A 110 -15.07 -15.40 1.68
CA VAL A 110 -15.79 -15.84 2.90
C VAL A 110 -17.22 -15.29 2.94
N ALA A 111 -17.41 -14.01 2.62
CA ALA A 111 -18.73 -13.38 2.60
C ALA A 111 -19.67 -14.02 1.58
N VAL A 112 -19.16 -14.36 0.39
CA VAL A 112 -19.95 -15.00 -0.68
C VAL A 112 -20.31 -16.43 -0.31
N PHE A 113 -19.40 -17.18 0.32
CA PHE A 113 -19.71 -18.52 0.87
C PHE A 113 -20.72 -18.48 2.02
N ALA A 114 -20.59 -17.51 2.93
CA ALA A 114 -21.55 -17.32 4.02
C ALA A 114 -22.94 -16.97 3.47
N LEU A 115 -23.00 -16.06 2.48
CA LEU A 115 -24.25 -15.69 1.82
C LEU A 115 -24.87 -16.88 1.09
N TYR A 116 -24.07 -17.71 0.41
CA TYR A 116 -24.53 -18.96 -0.20
C TYR A 116 -25.20 -19.88 0.81
N GLY A 117 -24.55 -20.13 1.96
CA GLY A 117 -25.12 -20.97 3.02
C GLY A 117 -26.42 -20.40 3.60
N ILE A 118 -26.48 -19.09 3.84
CA ILE A 118 -27.68 -18.42 4.36
C ILE A 118 -28.84 -18.52 3.35
N LEU A 119 -28.58 -18.22 2.07
CA LEU A 119 -29.61 -18.27 1.03
C LEU A 119 -30.10 -19.71 0.80
N TYR A 120 -29.20 -20.68 0.80
CA TYR A 120 -29.56 -22.09 0.73
C TYR A 120 -30.44 -22.51 1.93
N ALA A 121 -30.14 -22.03 3.14
CA ALA A 121 -30.93 -22.32 4.33
C ALA A 121 -32.33 -21.67 4.30
N ILE A 122 -32.47 -20.47 3.70
CA ILE A 122 -33.75 -19.75 3.61
C ILE A 122 -34.64 -20.30 2.50
N TYR A 123 -34.08 -20.50 1.30
CA TYR A 123 -34.84 -20.82 0.10
C TYR A 123 -34.83 -22.31 -0.27
N GLY A 124 -33.95 -23.12 0.32
CA GLY A 124 -33.84 -24.56 0.05
C GLY A 124 -33.34 -24.90 -1.36
N MET A 125 -32.83 -23.92 -2.12
CA MET A 125 -32.35 -24.09 -3.48
C MET A 125 -31.02 -23.38 -3.70
N GLU A 126 -30.24 -23.90 -4.65
CA GLU A 126 -28.99 -23.26 -5.07
C GLU A 126 -29.30 -22.02 -5.90
N LEU A 127 -28.98 -20.84 -5.37
CA LEU A 127 -29.12 -19.58 -6.10
C LEU A 127 -27.76 -19.16 -6.69
N PRO A 128 -27.70 -18.85 -8.01
CA PRO A 128 -26.47 -18.37 -8.63
C PRO A 128 -26.13 -16.98 -8.09
N LEU A 129 -25.04 -16.90 -7.33
CA LEU A 129 -24.61 -15.66 -6.66
C LEU A 129 -23.94 -14.67 -7.61
N SER A 130 -23.41 -15.18 -8.72
CA SER A 130 -22.93 -14.39 -9.87
C SER A 130 -23.98 -13.41 -10.40
N ALA A 131 -25.27 -13.77 -10.39
CA ALA A 131 -26.36 -12.94 -10.87
C ALA A 131 -26.70 -11.77 -9.92
N VAL A 132 -26.27 -11.84 -8.66
CA VAL A 132 -26.68 -10.89 -7.61
C VAL A 132 -25.69 -9.71 -7.48
N GLY A 133 -24.68 -9.62 -8.34
CA GLY A 133 -23.74 -8.48 -8.38
C GLY A 133 -22.78 -8.35 -7.18
N LEU A 134 -22.95 -9.18 -6.13
CA LEU A 134 -22.05 -9.29 -4.98
C LEU A 134 -20.68 -9.84 -5.33
N VAL A 135 -20.60 -10.55 -6.44
CA VAL A 135 -19.35 -11.12 -6.93
C VAL A 135 -18.81 -10.17 -7.98
N SER A 136 -18.40 -8.99 -7.53
CA SER A 136 -17.73 -8.05 -8.42
C SER A 136 -16.49 -7.49 -7.76
N THR A 137 -15.50 -7.19 -8.58
CA THR A 137 -14.27 -6.52 -8.16
C THR A 137 -14.50 -5.10 -7.62
N ASN A 138 -15.76 -4.63 -7.65
CA ASN A 138 -16.22 -3.42 -6.99
C ASN A 138 -15.80 -3.35 -5.52
N TYR A 139 -15.80 -4.46 -4.77
CA TYR A 139 -15.37 -4.44 -3.37
C TYR A 139 -13.90 -4.06 -3.22
N ILE A 140 -13.03 -4.61 -4.08
CA ILE A 140 -11.59 -4.34 -4.06
C ILE A 140 -11.36 -2.87 -4.39
N THR A 141 -12.01 -2.36 -5.44
CA THR A 141 -11.90 -0.96 -5.84
C THR A 141 -12.44 -0.03 -4.76
N MET A 142 -13.61 -0.31 -4.17
CA MET A 142 -14.14 0.52 -3.08
C MET A 142 -13.25 0.50 -1.83
N SER A 143 -12.65 -0.64 -1.52
CA SER A 143 -11.68 -0.77 -0.43
C SER A 143 -10.47 0.15 -0.65
N ILE A 144 -9.83 0.08 -1.83
CA ILE A 144 -8.69 0.95 -2.22
C ILE A 144 -9.11 2.42 -2.14
N PHE A 145 -10.30 2.75 -2.64
CA PHE A 145 -10.83 4.11 -2.64
C PHE A 145 -10.98 4.68 -1.23
N LEU A 146 -11.63 3.93 -0.32
CA LEU A 146 -11.80 4.31 1.08
C LEU A 146 -10.47 4.45 1.81
N ALA A 147 -9.55 3.50 1.60
CA ALA A 147 -8.19 3.56 2.14
C ALA A 147 -7.47 4.85 1.73
N PHE A 148 -7.54 5.20 0.44
CA PHE A 148 -6.92 6.41 -0.07
C PHE A 148 -7.57 7.66 0.52
N ALA A 149 -8.91 7.73 0.55
CA ALA A 149 -9.63 8.88 1.08
C ALA A 149 -9.34 9.14 2.57
N ALA A 150 -9.10 8.09 3.35
CA ALA A 150 -8.73 8.20 4.76
C ALA A 150 -7.31 8.74 4.99
N ILE A 151 -6.38 8.45 4.08
CA ILE A 151 -4.97 8.88 4.18
C ILE A 151 -4.77 10.26 3.55
N TYR A 152 -5.48 10.52 2.47
CA TYR A 152 -5.35 11.70 1.63
C TYR A 152 -6.69 12.41 1.45
N PRO A 153 -7.31 12.90 2.54
CA PRO A 153 -8.67 13.46 2.49
C PRO A 153 -8.78 14.74 1.65
N ASP A 154 -7.72 15.54 1.59
CA ASP A 154 -7.68 16.82 0.88
C ASP A 154 -7.14 16.71 -0.56
N MET A 155 -6.74 15.51 -1.00
CA MET A 155 -6.36 15.30 -2.41
C MET A 155 -7.59 15.46 -3.30
N GLU A 156 -7.39 16.14 -4.43
CA GLU A 156 -8.43 16.40 -5.42
C GLU A 156 -8.32 15.42 -6.59
N VAL A 157 -9.44 14.82 -6.97
CA VAL A 157 -9.58 14.01 -8.17
C VAL A 157 -10.44 14.78 -9.15
N MET A 158 -9.95 14.93 -10.38
CA MET A 158 -10.70 15.60 -11.45
C MET A 158 -11.72 14.63 -12.06
N LEU A 159 -12.98 14.75 -11.63
CA LEU A 159 -14.07 13.95 -12.18
C LEU A 159 -14.26 14.31 -13.67
N TYR A 160 -14.14 13.32 -14.55
CA TYR A 160 -14.19 13.50 -16.01
C TYR A 160 -13.27 14.61 -16.55
N PHE A 161 -12.16 14.89 -15.87
CA PHE A 161 -11.24 16.00 -16.19
C PHE A 161 -11.85 17.42 -16.09
N ILE A 162 -13.06 17.57 -15.54
CA ILE A 162 -13.78 18.86 -15.49
C ILE A 162 -13.89 19.37 -14.05
N LEU A 163 -14.30 18.52 -13.11
CA LEU A 163 -14.68 18.98 -11.76
C LEU A 163 -13.74 18.40 -10.69
N PRO A 164 -12.91 19.23 -10.04
CA PRO A 164 -12.05 18.77 -8.94
C PRO A 164 -12.89 18.51 -7.69
N ILE A 165 -12.93 17.26 -7.23
CA ILE A 165 -13.63 16.86 -6.01
C ILE A 165 -12.60 16.31 -5.02
N LYS A 166 -12.63 16.82 -3.79
CA LYS A 166 -11.79 16.28 -2.70
C LYS A 166 -12.24 14.88 -2.31
N MET A 167 -11.29 13.98 -2.09
CA MET A 167 -11.56 12.58 -1.74
C MET A 167 -12.48 12.43 -0.51
N LYS A 168 -12.36 13.31 0.49
CA LYS A 168 -13.23 13.28 1.69
C LYS A 168 -14.72 13.41 1.36
N TRP A 169 -15.08 14.22 0.37
CA TRP A 169 -16.48 14.41 -0.03
C TRP A 169 -17.01 13.19 -0.76
N MET A 170 -16.21 12.60 -1.65
CA MET A 170 -16.62 11.37 -2.33
C MET A 170 -16.74 10.19 -1.36
N ALA A 171 -15.83 10.07 -0.39
CA ALA A 171 -15.93 9.05 0.66
C ALA A 171 -17.16 9.27 1.54
N LEU A 172 -17.50 10.52 1.88
CA LEU A 172 -18.73 10.84 2.59
C LEU A 172 -19.97 10.36 1.81
N VAL A 173 -20.06 10.71 0.52
CA VAL A 173 -21.16 10.27 -0.35
C VAL A 173 -21.25 8.75 -0.38
N TYR A 174 -20.12 8.06 -0.55
CA TYR A 174 -20.07 6.60 -0.53
C TYR A 174 -20.60 6.03 0.79
N VAL A 175 -20.14 6.53 1.94
CA VAL A 175 -20.55 6.05 3.26
C VAL A 175 -22.04 6.31 3.51
N VAL A 176 -22.56 7.47 3.10
CA VAL A 176 -23.99 7.79 3.21
C VAL A 176 -24.84 6.88 2.33
N MET A 177 -24.44 6.65 1.07
CA MET A 177 -25.14 5.70 0.20
C MET A 177 -25.07 4.28 0.73
N ALA A 178 -23.90 3.84 1.21
CA ALA A 178 -23.74 2.53 1.81
C ALA A 178 -24.65 2.38 3.03
N LEU A 179 -24.74 3.39 3.90
CA LEU A 179 -25.65 3.36 5.05
C LEU A 179 -27.12 3.28 4.61
N TYR A 180 -27.51 4.05 3.59
CA TYR A 180 -28.85 3.98 3.02
C TYR A 180 -29.18 2.58 2.50
N TYR A 181 -28.31 2.01 1.66
CA TYR A 181 -28.49 0.65 1.12
C TYR A 181 -28.36 -0.45 2.18
N PHE A 182 -27.67 -0.20 3.29
CA PHE A 182 -27.62 -1.13 4.41
C PHE A 182 -28.97 -1.19 5.13
N ILE A 183 -29.63 -0.05 5.31
CA ILE A 183 -30.93 0.05 5.96
C ILE A 183 -32.03 -0.48 5.03
N THR A 184 -32.09 0.00 3.79
CA THR A 184 -33.18 -0.30 2.84
C THR A 184 -32.97 -1.58 2.04
N GLY A 185 -31.73 -2.05 1.92
CA GLY A 185 -31.37 -3.22 1.12
C GLY A 185 -31.56 -4.56 1.82
N GLY A 186 -31.64 -5.62 1.02
CA GLY A 186 -31.73 -7.00 1.49
C GLY A 186 -30.41 -7.52 2.09
N ILE A 187 -30.45 -8.76 2.59
CA ILE A 187 -29.32 -9.43 3.27
C ILE A 187 -28.03 -9.44 2.43
N VAL A 188 -28.21 -9.59 1.13
CA VAL A 188 -27.24 -9.45 0.04
C VAL A 188 -26.44 -8.14 0.17
N ASN A 189 -27.10 -6.99 0.05
CA ASN A 189 -26.46 -5.67 0.13
C ASN A 189 -25.79 -5.42 1.49
N ARG A 190 -26.37 -5.97 2.57
CA ARG A 190 -25.80 -5.83 3.92
C ARG A 190 -24.49 -6.58 4.07
N VAL A 191 -24.42 -7.83 3.62
CA VAL A 191 -23.20 -8.67 3.67
C VAL A 191 -22.10 -8.07 2.81
N ALA A 192 -22.46 -7.61 1.61
CA ALA A 192 -21.61 -6.84 0.72
C ALA A 192 -20.94 -5.64 1.40
N ILE A 193 -21.75 -4.73 1.93
CA ILE A 193 -21.28 -3.49 2.54
C ILE A 193 -20.44 -3.82 3.78
N ALA A 194 -20.89 -4.77 4.60
CA ALA A 194 -20.17 -5.23 5.78
C ALA A 194 -18.77 -5.77 5.43
N ALA A 195 -18.64 -6.59 4.37
CA ALA A 195 -17.35 -7.10 3.93
C ALA A 195 -16.40 -5.96 3.50
N SER A 196 -16.89 -4.95 2.76
CA SER A 196 -16.09 -3.79 2.34
C SER A 196 -15.58 -2.96 3.52
N LEU A 197 -16.46 -2.68 4.48
CA LEU A 197 -16.14 -1.89 5.66
C LEU A 197 -15.24 -2.65 6.62
N LEU A 198 -15.44 -3.97 6.76
CA LEU A 198 -14.62 -4.82 7.62
C LEU A 198 -13.17 -4.85 7.15
N ASN A 199 -12.91 -4.98 5.84
CA ASN A 199 -11.54 -4.93 5.31
C ASN A 199 -10.88 -3.57 5.60
N PHE A 200 -11.63 -2.48 5.38
CA PHE A 200 -11.16 -1.12 5.67
C PHE A 200 -10.88 -0.91 7.17
N VAL A 201 -11.79 -1.31 8.06
CA VAL A 201 -11.69 -1.11 9.51
C VAL A 201 -10.54 -1.92 10.11
N ILE A 202 -10.40 -3.21 9.75
CA ILE A 202 -9.31 -4.06 10.26
C ILE A 202 -7.97 -3.45 9.88
N PHE A 203 -7.84 -3.01 8.63
CA PHE A 203 -6.58 -2.44 8.18
C PHE A 203 -6.32 -1.05 8.77
N PHE A 204 -7.32 -0.18 8.83
CA PHE A 204 -7.19 1.14 9.43
C PHE A 204 -6.77 1.07 10.91
N LEU A 205 -7.37 0.16 11.69
CA LEU A 205 -6.98 -0.10 13.08
C LEU A 205 -5.57 -0.68 13.18
N SER A 206 -5.21 -1.62 12.31
CA SER A 206 -3.88 -2.22 12.28
C SER A 206 -2.79 -1.25 11.81
N SER A 207 -3.17 -0.24 11.03
CA SER A 207 -2.30 0.78 10.43
C SER A 207 -2.22 2.07 11.26
N ARG A 208 -3.08 2.25 12.28
CA ARG A 208 -3.07 3.42 13.17
C ARG A 208 -1.75 3.62 13.94
N ASN A 209 -0.92 2.57 14.02
CA ASN A 209 0.41 2.61 14.62
C ASN A 209 1.53 2.65 13.56
N ILE A 210 1.28 3.25 12.38
CA ILE A 210 2.31 3.53 11.37
C ILE A 210 3.37 4.45 12.01
N ARG A 211 4.50 3.88 12.36
CA ARG A 211 5.74 4.64 12.43
C ARG A 211 6.13 4.96 10.98
N ARG A 212 6.09 6.24 10.64
CA ARG A 212 6.34 6.83 9.32
C ARG A 212 7.68 6.46 8.64
N PHE A 213 8.54 5.71 9.33
CA PHE A 213 9.85 5.28 8.86
C PHE A 213 10.06 3.81 9.22
N GLY A 214 10.39 2.98 8.23
CA GLY A 214 10.70 1.58 8.46
C GLY A 214 11.93 1.43 9.38
N PRO A 215 12.08 0.31 10.11
CA PRO A 215 13.21 0.10 11.01
C PRO A 215 14.57 0.18 10.28
N ARG A 216 14.62 -0.15 8.99
CA ARG A 216 15.82 0.02 8.14
C ARG A 216 16.14 1.48 7.83
N GLU A 217 15.14 2.31 7.55
CA GLU A 217 15.33 3.74 7.32
C GLU A 217 15.66 4.47 8.62
N GLN A 218 15.05 4.08 9.74
CA GLN A 218 15.44 4.58 11.06
C GLN A 218 16.87 4.17 11.41
N ALA A 219 17.27 2.94 11.12
CA ALA A 219 18.65 2.50 11.32
C ALA A 219 19.62 3.25 10.39
N ARG A 220 19.25 3.50 9.13
CA ARG A 220 20.06 4.29 8.18
C ARG A 220 20.18 5.75 8.63
N LYS A 221 19.08 6.38 9.06
CA LYS A 221 19.05 7.75 9.57
C LYS A 221 19.76 7.87 10.92
N ALA A 222 19.70 6.84 11.78
CA ALA A 222 20.46 6.78 13.02
C ALA A 222 21.96 6.55 12.76
N ARG A 223 22.34 5.72 11.78
CA ARG A 223 23.73 5.58 11.34
C ARG A 223 24.27 6.87 10.75
N PHE A 224 23.51 7.50 9.85
CA PHE A 224 23.86 8.81 9.29
C PHE A 224 23.96 9.87 10.39
N LYS A 225 22.98 9.95 11.30
CA LYS A 225 23.02 10.88 12.44
C LYS A 225 24.18 10.59 13.40
N ARG A 226 24.60 9.32 13.57
CA ARG A 226 25.80 8.95 14.35
C ARG A 226 27.09 9.35 13.62
N GLN A 227 27.13 9.19 12.29
CA GLN A 227 28.27 9.58 11.44
C GLN A 227 28.37 11.10 11.24
N SER A 228 27.24 11.81 11.26
CA SER A 228 27.11 13.26 11.06
C SER A 228 26.96 14.02 12.38
N ARG A 229 27.13 13.35 13.54
CA ARG A 229 27.30 14.08 14.80
C ARG A 229 28.58 14.89 14.66
N PRO A 230 28.58 16.22 14.90
CA PRO A 230 29.80 17.01 14.90
C PRO A 230 30.80 16.31 15.83
N HIS A 231 31.89 15.84 15.23
CA HIS A 231 32.87 15.02 15.91
C HIS A 231 33.83 15.98 16.60
N MET A 232 33.82 15.92 17.94
CA MET A 232 34.81 16.49 18.86
C MET A 232 34.72 18.00 19.12
N THR A 233 33.96 18.36 20.15
CA THR A 233 34.31 19.50 21.01
C THR A 233 35.46 19.07 21.91
N TYR A 234 36.64 19.67 21.72
CA TYR A 234 37.79 19.46 22.59
C TYR A 234 37.61 20.26 23.90
N ALA A 235 38.34 19.90 24.96
CA ALA A 235 38.18 20.49 26.30
C ALA A 235 38.30 22.03 26.33
N ASN A 236 38.96 22.62 25.32
CA ASN A 236 39.15 24.07 25.18
C ASN A 236 38.03 24.77 24.39
N GLY A 237 36.94 24.08 24.03
CA GLY A 237 35.85 24.65 23.23
C GLY A 237 36.09 24.67 21.72
N ALA A 238 37.30 24.31 21.26
CA ALA A 238 37.63 24.14 19.86
C ALA A 238 36.82 23.01 19.21
N ARG A 239 36.31 23.25 18.00
CA ARG A 239 35.61 22.27 17.16
C ARG A 239 36.55 21.53 16.21
N HIS A 240 37.70 22.13 15.89
CA HIS A 240 38.67 21.57 14.96
C HIS A 240 40.05 21.44 15.59
N ARG A 241 40.74 20.33 15.30
CA ARG A 241 42.10 20.06 15.79
C ARG A 241 42.89 19.22 14.81
N CYS A 242 44.09 19.67 14.45
CA CYS A 242 44.99 18.92 13.58
C CYS A 242 45.54 17.67 14.29
N ALA A 243 45.43 16.51 13.63
CA ALA A 243 45.93 15.23 14.14
C ALA A 243 47.46 15.13 14.22
N VAL A 244 48.21 15.97 13.49
CA VAL A 244 49.68 15.95 13.43
C VAL A 244 50.29 16.96 14.41
N CYS A 245 49.94 18.24 14.31
CA CYS A 245 50.54 19.30 15.13
C CYS A 245 49.69 19.73 16.32
N GLY A 246 48.45 19.25 16.44
CA GLY A 246 47.58 19.57 17.56
C GLY A 246 46.98 20.97 17.58
N ARG A 247 47.32 21.85 16.63
CA ARG A 247 46.73 23.20 16.47
C ARG A 247 45.21 23.12 16.28
N THR A 248 44.52 24.13 16.78
CA THR A 248 43.06 24.27 16.77
C THR A 248 42.64 25.56 16.07
N GLU A 249 41.36 25.69 15.74
CA GLU A 249 40.78 26.92 15.17
C GLU A 249 40.90 28.15 16.08
N LEU A 250 41.23 27.95 17.37
CA LEU A 250 41.42 29.02 18.34
C LEU A 250 42.85 29.60 18.32
N ASP A 251 43.82 28.87 17.75
CA ASP A 251 45.22 29.27 17.74
C ASP A 251 45.53 30.29 16.62
N ASP A 252 44.81 30.22 15.50
CA ASP A 252 44.91 31.17 14.39
C ASP A 252 43.59 31.21 13.59
N PRO A 253 42.95 32.39 13.42
CA PRO A 253 41.71 32.54 12.66
C PRO A 253 41.79 32.15 11.18
N ASN A 254 42.98 32.10 10.58
CA ASN A 254 43.18 31.80 9.16
C ASN A 254 43.42 30.30 8.89
N LEU A 255 43.49 29.46 9.92
CA LEU A 255 43.72 28.02 9.76
C LEU A 255 42.45 27.31 9.29
N GLU A 256 42.47 26.75 8.09
CA GLU A 256 41.44 25.82 7.63
C GLU A 256 41.78 24.37 7.99
N PHE A 257 40.78 23.64 8.47
CA PHE A 257 40.88 22.21 8.76
C PHE A 257 40.09 21.40 7.73
N ARG A 258 40.72 20.35 7.18
CA ARG A 258 40.13 19.48 6.16
C ARG A 258 40.37 18.01 6.49
N PHE A 259 39.45 17.16 6.04
CA PHE A 259 39.56 15.72 6.16
C PHE A 259 40.32 15.13 4.97
N CYS A 260 41.16 14.13 5.23
CA CYS A 260 41.75 13.33 4.16
C CYS A 260 40.80 12.19 3.76
N SER A 261 40.44 12.11 2.48
CA SER A 261 39.55 11.06 1.95
C SER A 261 40.18 9.66 1.94
N LYS A 262 41.50 9.57 2.07
CA LYS A 262 42.27 8.31 2.04
C LYS A 262 42.53 7.71 3.42
N CYS A 263 42.42 8.50 4.49
CA CYS A 263 42.65 8.04 5.86
C CYS A 263 41.41 7.30 6.41
N LYS A 264 41.61 6.20 7.13
CA LYS A 264 40.54 5.58 7.91
C LYS A 264 40.33 6.35 9.21
N GLY A 265 39.13 6.93 9.36
CA GLY A 265 38.72 7.66 10.55
C GLY A 265 38.46 9.13 10.27
N ASN A 266 37.93 9.84 11.27
CA ASN A 266 37.58 11.26 11.16
C ASN A 266 38.74 12.14 11.65
N TYR A 267 39.92 12.00 11.05
CA TYR A 267 41.09 12.83 11.37
C TYR A 267 41.08 14.11 10.53
N GLU A 268 41.20 15.25 11.21
CA GLU A 268 41.33 16.56 10.59
C GLU A 268 42.80 16.98 10.50
N TYR A 269 43.15 17.66 9.41
CA TYR A 269 44.49 18.18 9.17
C TYR A 269 44.40 19.67 8.84
N CYS A 270 45.34 20.47 9.36
CA CYS A 270 45.48 21.87 8.91
C CYS A 270 46.06 21.91 7.49
N GLN A 271 45.95 23.07 6.83
CA GLN A 271 46.44 23.27 5.46
C GLN A 271 47.89 22.79 5.25
N ASP A 272 48.77 23.04 6.23
CA ASP A 272 50.20 22.64 6.18
C ASP A 272 50.42 21.12 6.23
N HIS A 273 49.53 20.39 6.92
CA HIS A 273 49.66 18.94 7.15
C HIS A 273 48.72 18.10 6.27
N LEU A 274 47.84 18.74 5.49
CA LEU A 274 46.87 18.03 4.66
C LEU A 274 47.55 17.20 3.54
N PHE A 275 48.70 17.64 3.04
CA PHE A 275 49.41 16.97 1.94
C PHE A 275 50.69 16.26 2.37
N THR A 276 51.12 16.42 3.62
CA THR A 276 52.39 15.90 4.16
C THR A 276 52.20 14.85 5.24
N HIS A 277 50.97 14.53 5.65
CA HIS A 277 50.69 13.49 6.65
C HIS A 277 50.84 12.08 6.05
N GLU A 278 51.29 11.15 6.89
CA GLU A 278 51.18 9.73 6.58
C GLU A 278 49.73 9.25 6.73
N HIS A 279 49.23 8.54 5.73
CA HIS A 279 47.86 8.03 5.75
C HIS A 279 47.69 6.93 6.79
N VAL A 280 46.78 7.16 7.73
CA VAL A 280 46.36 6.16 8.71
C VAL A 280 45.43 5.16 8.01
N LYS A 281 45.83 3.88 7.97
CA LYS A 281 45.13 2.80 7.25
C LYS A 281 44.06 2.07 8.08
#